data_AF-A0A3M1D9H7-F1
#
_entry.id   AF-A0A3M1D9H7-F1
#
_cell.length_a   1.000
_cell.length_b   1.000
_cell.length_c   1.000
_cell.angle_alpha   90.00
_cell.angle_beta   90.00
_cell.angle_gamma   90.00
#
_symmetry.space_group_name_H-M   'P 1'
#
loop_
_entity.id
_entity.type
_entity.pdbx_description
1 polymer ?
#
loop_
_entity_poly.entity_id
_entity_poly.type
_entity_poly.pdbx_seq_one_letter_code
_entity_poly.pdbx_strand_id
1 'polypeptide(L)'
;MSSYVMLREYLRACYRARIKPDEKIRKKIAYLKFMGANLCPECGEEIDPSTYRRHELADKEVLEAYHCNGCGSSYTFPRGRLQ
;
A
#
# COMPACT_ATOMS: atom_id res chain seq x y z
N MET A 1 -2.72 -9.76 12.42
CA MET A 1 -2.05 -9.25 11.21
C MET A 1 -1.42 -7.92 11.56
N SER A 2 -0.15 -7.67 11.23
CA SER A 2 0.50 -6.39 11.52
C SER A 2 -0.13 -5.25 10.71
N SER A 3 -0.30 -4.06 11.30
CA SER A 3 -0.81 -2.85 10.64
C SER A 3 0.00 -2.50 9.37
N TYR A 4 1.30 -2.81 9.37
CA TYR A 4 2.20 -2.66 8.23
C TYR A 4 1.83 -3.55 7.03
N VAL A 5 1.37 -4.78 7.30
CA VAL A 5 0.94 -5.72 6.24
C VAL A 5 -0.38 -5.26 5.62
N MET A 6 -1.29 -4.73 6.44
CA MET A 6 -2.56 -4.19 5.98
C MET A 6 -2.36 -2.94 5.11
N LEU A 7 -1.49 -2.01 5.55
CA LEU A 7 -1.05 -0.86 4.77
C LEU A 7 -0.57 -1.26 3.37
N ARG A 8 0.38 -2.21 3.31
CA ARG A 8 0.94 -2.72 2.05
C ARG A 8 -0.15 -3.25 1.11
N GLU A 9 -1.06 -4.08 1.62
CA GLU A 9 -2.12 -4.67 0.81
C GLU A 9 -3.14 -3.65 0.32
N TYR A 10 -3.46 -2.64 1.14
CA TYR A 10 -4.31 -1.52 0.75
C TYR A 10 -3.69 -0.72 -0.39
N LEU A 11 -2.43 -0.30 -0.24
CA LEU A 11 -1.71 0.47 -1.26
C LEU A 11 -1.60 -0.28 -2.59
N ARG A 12 -1.32 -1.59 -2.55
CA ARG A 12 -1.30 -2.45 -3.74
C ARG A 12 -2.66 -2.54 -4.42
N ALA A 13 -3.74 -2.69 -3.65
CA ALA A 13 -5.09 -2.74 -4.20
C ALA A 13 -5.45 -1.42 -4.89
N CYS A 14 -5.17 -0.29 -4.24
CA CYS A 14 -5.34 1.05 -4.82
C CYS A 14 -4.51 1.25 -6.09
N TYR A 15 -3.24 0.84 -6.09
CA TYR A 15 -2.38 0.89 -7.28
C TYR A 15 -2.94 0.05 -8.44
N ARG A 16 -3.38 -1.19 -8.17
CA ARG A 16 -4.01 -2.04 -9.21
C ARG A 16 -5.31 -1.42 -9.74
N ALA A 17 -6.14 -0.87 -8.87
CA ALA A 17 -7.38 -0.19 -9.27
C ALA A 17 -7.12 1.02 -10.19
N ARG A 18 -6.03 1.76 -9.97
CA ARG A 18 -5.62 2.87 -10.85
C ARG A 18 -5.22 2.40 -12.24
N ILE A 19 -4.54 1.26 -12.35
CA ILE A 19 -4.10 0.71 -13.64
C ILE A 19 -5.26 0.03 -14.39
N LYS A 20 -6.00 -0.82 -13.69
CA LYS A 20 -7.11 -1.61 -14.24
C LYS A 20 -8.22 -1.71 -13.20
N PRO A 21 -9.22 -0.82 -13.24
CA PRO A 21 -10.32 -0.88 -12.30
C PRO A 21 -11.16 -2.13 -12.53
N ASP A 22 -11.45 -2.85 -11.45
CA ASP A 22 -12.24 -4.08 -11.45
C ASP A 22 -13.11 -4.11 -10.18
N GLU A 23 -14.31 -4.69 -10.28
CA GLU A 23 -15.26 -4.74 -9.16
C GLU A 23 -14.70 -5.49 -7.95
N LYS A 24 -13.98 -6.61 -8.17
CA LYS A 24 -13.35 -7.37 -7.09
C LYS A 24 -12.29 -6.54 -6.39
N ILE A 25 -11.53 -5.74 -7.14
CA ILE A 25 -10.54 -4.82 -6.56
C ILE A 25 -11.24 -3.74 -5.73
N ARG A 26 -12.35 -3.16 -6.22
CA ARG A 26 -13.13 -2.17 -5.45
C ARG A 26 -13.66 -2.75 -4.14
N LYS A 27 -14.21 -3.97 -4.16
CA LYS A 27 -14.66 -4.68 -2.96
C LYS A 27 -13.50 -4.95 -2.00
N LYS A 28 -12.32 -5.36 -2.50
CA LYS A 28 -11.12 -5.53 -1.69
C LYS A 28 -10.68 -4.22 -1.03
N ILE A 29 -10.69 -3.10 -1.76
CA ILE A 29 -10.36 -1.78 -1.20
C ILE A 29 -11.35 -1.40 -0.09
N ALA A 30 -12.65 -1.59 -0.32
CA ALA A 30 -13.67 -1.29 0.68
C ALA A 30 -13.50 -2.13 1.95
N TYR A 31 -13.24 -3.44 1.81
CA TYR A 31 -12.95 -4.32 2.94
C TYR A 31 -11.70 -3.89 3.72
N LEU A 32 -10.61 -3.54 3.01
CA LEU A 32 -9.38 -3.08 3.64
C LEU A 32 -9.58 -1.75 4.38
N LYS A 33 -10.37 -0.82 3.83
CA LYS A 33 -10.77 0.42 4.52
C LYS A 33 -11.56 0.13 5.79
N PHE A 34 -12.52 -0.79 5.73
CA PHE A 34 -13.29 -1.21 6.91
C PHE A 34 -12.38 -1.76 8.03
N MET A 35 -11.31 -2.45 7.67
CA MET A 35 -10.31 -2.96 8.61
C MET A 35 -9.28 -1.91 9.08
N GLY A 36 -9.41 -0.64 8.71
CA GLY A 36 -8.49 0.44 9.08
C GLY A 36 -7.17 0.43 8.30
N ALA A 37 -7.06 -0.31 7.21
CA ALA A 37 -5.83 -0.37 6.40
C ALA A 37 -5.53 0.93 5.63
N ASN A 38 -6.50 1.85 5.58
CA ASN A 38 -6.36 3.20 5.03
C ASN A 38 -5.88 4.22 6.07
N LEU A 39 -5.48 3.80 7.27
CA LEU A 39 -4.91 4.66 8.29
C LEU A 39 -3.41 4.40 8.43
N CYS A 40 -2.63 5.47 8.62
CA CYS A 40 -1.21 5.39 8.87
C CYS A 40 -0.96 4.63 10.19
N PRO A 41 -0.08 3.61 10.21
CA PRO A 41 0.27 2.90 11.44
C PRO A 41 0.87 3.76 12.55
N GLU A 42 1.51 4.89 12.21
CA GLU A 42 2.22 5.74 13.18
C GLU A 42 1.33 6.87 13.71
N CYS A 43 0.61 7.59 12.84
CA CYS A 43 -0.18 8.76 13.24
C CYS A 43 -1.69 8.59 13.12
N GLY A 44 -2.18 7.49 12.55
CA GLY A 44 -3.62 7.24 12.36
C GLY A 44 -4.29 8.07 11.26
N GLU A 45 -3.56 8.97 10.59
CA GLU A 45 -4.09 9.78 9.48
C GLU A 45 -4.47 8.93 8.28
N GLU A 46 -5.47 9.40 7.51
CA GLU A 46 -5.85 8.74 6.27
C GLU A 46 -4.69 8.76 5.26
N ILE A 47 -4.46 7.58 4.68
CA ILE A 47 -3.42 7.36 3.68
C ILE A 47 -3.88 7.90 2.34
N ASP A 48 -3.02 8.69 1.69
CA ASP A 48 -3.13 9.04 0.28
C ASP A 48 -2.36 8.03 -0.59
N PRO A 49 -3.04 7.11 -1.32
CA PRO A 49 -2.36 6.12 -2.15
C PRO A 49 -1.63 6.73 -3.36
N SER A 50 -1.78 8.03 -3.64
CA SER A 50 -1.13 8.71 -4.75
C SER A 50 0.41 8.69 -4.62
N THR A 51 0.93 8.77 -3.40
CA THR A 51 2.37 8.80 -3.09
C THR A 51 3.01 7.42 -3.15
N TYR A 52 2.21 6.35 -3.26
CA TYR A 52 2.72 5.00 -3.43
C TYR A 52 3.36 4.81 -4.80
N ARG A 53 4.61 4.36 -4.79
CA ARG A 53 5.40 4.07 -5.98
C ARG A 53 5.83 2.61 -6.01
N ARG A 54 5.95 2.07 -7.23
CA ARG A 54 6.52 0.75 -7.52
C ARG A 54 7.63 0.96 -8.54
N HIS A 55 8.84 0.52 -8.20
CA HIS A 55 10.00 0.58 -9.09
C HIS A 55 10.58 -0.82 -9.27
N GLU A 56 11.03 -1.12 -10.49
CA GLU A 56 11.80 -2.32 -10.80
C GLU A 56 13.28 -1.98 -10.66
N LEU A 57 13.98 -2.76 -9.85
CA LEU A 57 15.42 -2.66 -9.63
C LEU A 57 16.18 -3.42 -10.73
N ALA A 58 17.48 -3.14 -10.87
CA ALA A 58 18.33 -3.68 -11.93
C ALA A 58 18.41 -5.22 -11.94
N ASP A 59 18.19 -5.85 -10.79
CA ASP A 59 18.19 -7.30 -10.56
C ASP A 59 16.80 -7.95 -10.73
N LYS A 60 15.82 -7.22 -11.30
CA LYS A 60 14.40 -7.62 -11.44
C LYS A 60 13.65 -7.72 -10.11
N GLU A 61 14.22 -7.25 -9.01
CA GLU A 61 13.45 -7.08 -7.79
C GLU A 61 12.47 -5.90 -7.94
N VAL A 62 11.35 -5.97 -7.23
CA VAL A 62 10.38 -4.88 -7.21
C VAL A 62 10.37 -4.27 -5.83
N LEU A 63 10.69 -2.98 -5.77
CA LEU A 63 10.59 -2.17 -4.58
C LEU A 63 9.30 -1.36 -4.61
N GLU A 64 8.55 -1.42 -3.52
CA GLU A 64 7.34 -0.64 -3.34
C GLU A 64 7.59 0.34 -2.19
N ALA A 65 7.26 1.61 -2.39
CA ALA A 65 7.50 2.64 -1.39
C ALA A 65 6.25 3.49 -1.19
N TYR A 66 6.04 3.94 0.05
CA TYR A 66 4.98 4.86 0.42
C TYR A 66 5.47 5.86 1.46
N HIS A 67 5.01 7.11 1.34
CA HIS A 67 5.30 8.18 2.28
C HIS A 67 4.00 8.76 2.80
N CYS A 68 3.86 8.84 4.12
CA CYS A 68 2.71 9.46 4.76
C CYS A 68 2.87 10.99 4.78
N ASN A 69 1.91 11.70 4.18
CA ASN A 69 1.91 13.17 4.14
C ASN A 69 1.66 13.82 5.52
N GLY A 70 1.07 13.09 6.48
CA GLY A 70 0.75 13.60 7.81
C GLY A 70 1.96 13.62 8.75
N CYS A 71 2.62 12.46 8.94
CA CYS A 71 3.74 12.33 9.86
C CYS A 71 5.12 12.22 9.21
N GLY A 72 5.20 12.10 7.89
CA GLY A 72 6.45 11.95 7.15
C GLY A 72 7.06 10.54 7.20
N SER A 73 6.40 9.56 7.84
CA SER A 73 6.89 8.19 7.89
C SER A 73 6.98 7.59 6.48
N SER A 74 8.10 6.92 6.23
CA SER A 74 8.38 6.26 4.95
C SER A 74 8.41 4.75 5.14
N TYR A 75 7.75 4.04 4.22
CA TYR A 75 7.59 2.59 4.26
C TYR A 75 8.12 2.00 2.96
N THR A 76 8.79 0.86 3.05
CA THR A 76 9.40 0.19 1.91
C THR A 76 9.15 -1.31 1.97
N PHE A 77 8.53 -1.83 0.92
CA PHE A 77 8.12 -3.24 0.83
C PHE A 77 8.86 -3.91 -0.33
N PRO A 78 9.75 -4.88 -0.05
CA PRO A 78 10.23 -5.75 -1.10
C PRO A 78 9.05 -6.64 -1.58
N ARG A 79 8.85 -6.70 -2.89
CA ARG A 79 7.89 -7.65 -3.49
C ARG A 79 8.47 -9.07 -3.53
N GLY A 80 9.79 -9.20 -3.46
CA GLY A 80 10.54 -10.45 -3.45
C GLY A 80 10.94 -10.88 -2.04
N ARG A 81 10.60 -12.15 -1.71
CA ARG A 81 10.92 -12.94 -0.51
C ARG A 81 10.33 -12.48 0.83
N LEU A 82 9.25 -13.18 1.22
CA LEU A 82 9.27 -13.87 2.52
C LEU A 82 10.47 -14.84 2.44
N GLN A 83 11.50 -14.62 3.25
CA GLN A 83 12.35 -15.73 3.67
C GLN A 83 11.61 -16.49 4.77
#